data_AF-A0A2S6RAA0-F1
#
_entry.id   AF-A0A2S6RAA0-F1
#
_cell.length_a   1.000
_cell.length_b   1.000
_cell.length_c   1.000
_cell.angle_alpha   90.00
_cell.angle_beta   90.00
_cell.angle_gamma   90.00
#
_symmetry.space_group_name_H-M   'P 1'
#
loop_
_entity.id
_entity.type
_entity.pdbx_description
1 polymer ?
#
loop_
_entity_poly.entity_id
_entity_poly.type
_entity_poly.pdbx_seq_one_letter_code
_entity_poly.pdbx_strand_id
1 'polypeptide(L)'
;MPTGCLRLLSLVEKKLRRIDCGWHHLQSVAALVCALLIFAAGANSAGATARPGPHVTNPLLVATALGETDIDAETQTGRYSLLVRQIQLRLAEIGVYGGRIGGVMSAETAEAIRTFQRFANLPVDGKPSHELLEVLTSAAGEAQHLLLRLDQAQQDQIAQARNDLEQAFGPDWAQQARAVVVGAKPDLEVLKARAESCYQTPEPACLIVEAEHAAESVEKDNLRDWALSDVIQAQARIGQADQALRVARVISDPRSVIAALSGIAVSLARAGRVEEALAAAQQVPDAKLRDKALRAVAEGQLAAGRPDFAEVTVSLIEAPHERLPTLVATAHAYLAHGYGDVAHGLAMEAERLADSITAELFREWALGEMASLMAAVGEGAKANMMIARIGSAKNRVQALCDIVIVELRSGRETRARQTLEIAESTMKAISRPEERQQARACLAASHAALMEFDKALKQARGIEFGYMHSFVLSRIVLAMARNHQMVEALRLVDSVQDMKLRINAYVTLSRIARQGAGQQGHVPHR
;
A
#
# COMPACT_ATOMS: atom_id res chain seq x y z
N MET A 1 -47.72 3.33 25.35
CA MET A 1 -46.81 2.37 26.01
C MET A 1 -45.35 2.80 25.78
N PRO A 2 -44.72 3.55 26.70
CA PRO A 2 -43.30 3.93 26.66
C PRO A 2 -42.39 2.98 27.47
N THR A 3 -42.96 1.98 28.15
CA THR A 3 -42.26 1.17 29.17
C THR A 3 -41.27 0.14 28.60
N GLY A 4 -41.46 -0.32 27.36
CA GLY A 4 -40.56 -1.30 26.73
C GLY A 4 -39.18 -0.73 26.38
N CYS A 5 -39.13 0.49 25.83
CA CYS A 5 -37.90 1.11 25.36
C CYS A 5 -37.01 1.59 26.52
N LEU A 6 -37.61 2.18 27.56
CA LEU A 6 -36.92 2.56 28.80
C LEU A 6 -36.33 1.34 29.54
N ARG A 7 -37.03 0.21 29.54
CA ARG A 7 -36.50 -1.06 30.10
C ARG A 7 -35.29 -1.56 29.33
N LEU A 8 -35.28 -1.50 28.00
CA LEU A 8 -34.14 -1.90 27.18
C LEU A 8 -32.91 -1.01 27.41
N LEU A 9 -33.09 0.31 27.50
CA LEU A 9 -32.01 1.25 27.85
C LEU A 9 -31.42 0.96 29.23
N SER A 10 -32.29 0.75 30.23
CA SER A 10 -31.83 0.41 31.59
C SER A 10 -31.05 -0.91 31.64
N LEU A 11 -31.40 -1.88 30.78
CA LEU A 11 -30.72 -3.17 30.69
C LEU A 11 -29.32 -3.03 30.07
N VAL A 12 -29.18 -2.21 29.02
CA VAL A 12 -27.88 -1.92 28.39
C VAL A 12 -26.96 -1.19 29.36
N GLU A 13 -27.46 -0.17 30.06
CA GLU A 13 -26.67 0.57 31.05
C GLU A 13 -26.24 -0.31 32.23
N LYS A 14 -27.14 -1.18 32.71
CA LYS A 14 -26.83 -2.12 33.79
C LYS A 14 -25.75 -3.13 33.40
N LYS A 15 -25.72 -3.57 32.14
CA LYS A 15 -24.65 -4.47 31.64
C LYS A 15 -23.34 -3.74 31.41
N LEU A 16 -23.36 -2.52 30.85
CA LEU A 16 -22.16 -1.67 30.70
C LEU A 16 -21.47 -1.39 32.04
N ARG A 17 -22.24 -1.11 33.09
CA ARG A 17 -21.70 -0.87 34.44
C ARG A 17 -21.12 -2.12 35.13
N ARG A 18 -21.38 -3.33 34.62
CA ARG A 18 -20.84 -4.60 35.14
C ARG A 18 -19.56 -5.05 34.43
N ILE A 19 -19.10 -4.31 33.42
CA ILE A 19 -17.81 -4.58 32.79
C ILE A 19 -16.74 -3.99 33.71
N ASP A 20 -16.19 -4.82 34.60
CA ASP A 20 -15.06 -4.46 35.46
C ASP A 20 -13.87 -4.02 34.60
N CYS A 21 -13.58 -2.72 34.59
CA CYS A 21 -12.29 -2.21 34.15
C CYS A 21 -11.24 -2.62 35.17
N GLY A 22 -10.67 -3.82 35.00
CA GLY A 22 -9.63 -4.39 35.87
C GLY A 22 -8.34 -3.58 35.86
N TRP A 23 -8.30 -2.51 36.67
CA TRP A 23 -7.11 -1.72 36.99
C TRP A 23 -6.09 -2.46 37.88
N HIS A 24 -6.40 -3.67 38.37
CA HIS A 24 -5.54 -4.44 39.26
C HIS A 24 -4.52 -5.37 38.56
N HIS A 25 -4.58 -5.53 37.23
CA HIS A 25 -3.62 -6.38 36.50
C HIS A 25 -2.31 -5.69 36.09
N LEU A 26 -2.21 -4.36 36.21
CA LEU A 26 -0.98 -3.63 35.85
C LEU A 26 0.11 -3.68 36.92
N GLN A 27 -0.23 -3.84 38.20
CA GLN A 27 0.76 -3.97 39.28
C GLN A 27 1.41 -5.36 39.33
N SER A 28 0.69 -6.40 38.92
CA SER A 28 1.19 -7.78 38.93
C SER A 28 2.06 -8.11 37.71
N VAL A 29 1.85 -7.45 36.57
CA VAL A 29 2.68 -7.60 35.36
C VAL A 29 4.01 -6.84 35.49
N ALA A 30 4.04 -5.70 36.17
CA ALA A 30 5.28 -4.96 36.43
C ALA A 30 6.25 -5.74 37.34
N ALA A 31 5.74 -6.55 38.28
CA ALA A 31 6.58 -7.37 39.17
C ALA A 31 7.17 -8.62 38.48
N LEU A 32 6.49 -9.17 37.46
CA LEU A 32 6.96 -10.37 36.75
C LEU A 32 8.01 -10.05 35.67
N VAL A 33 7.98 -8.85 35.09
CA VAL A 33 8.93 -8.40 34.06
C VAL A 33 10.30 -8.05 34.65
N CYS A 34 10.37 -7.64 35.93
CA CYS A 34 11.66 -7.41 36.62
C CYS A 34 12.37 -8.70 37.07
N ALA A 35 11.67 -9.84 37.21
CA ALA A 35 12.28 -11.10 37.64
C ALA A 35 12.85 -11.93 36.47
N LEU A 36 12.46 -11.63 35.22
CA LEU A 36 12.91 -12.35 34.02
C LEU A 36 14.13 -11.71 33.31
N LEU A 37 14.67 -10.59 33.83
CA LEU A 37 15.83 -9.89 33.25
C LEU A 37 17.15 -10.10 34.00
N ILE A 38 17.26 -11.10 34.89
CA ILE A 38 18.50 -11.39 35.65
C ILE A 38 19.12 -12.78 35.36
N PHE A 39 18.50 -13.65 34.54
CA PHE A 39 19.09 -14.96 34.21
C PHE A 39 18.99 -15.29 32.72
N ALA A 40 19.85 -14.69 31.91
CA ALA A 40 20.29 -15.24 30.62
C ALA A 40 21.55 -14.51 30.10
N ALA A 41 22.62 -14.53 30.90
CA ALA A 41 23.97 -14.31 30.40
C ALA A 41 24.76 -15.61 30.66
N GLY A 42 25.21 -16.24 29.60
CA GLY A 42 26.19 -17.34 29.63
C GLY A 42 25.63 -18.73 29.38
N ALA A 43 25.82 -19.25 28.17
CA ALA A 43 26.62 -20.45 27.91
C ALA A 43 26.39 -20.98 26.48
N ASN A 44 27.49 -21.03 25.73
CA ASN A 44 27.64 -21.80 24.50
C ASN A 44 27.53 -23.32 24.77
N SER A 45 27.07 -24.04 23.75
CA SER A 45 27.70 -25.22 23.12
C SER A 45 26.88 -26.51 23.01
N ALA A 46 26.97 -27.06 21.79
CA ALA A 46 26.93 -28.47 21.38
C ALA A 46 25.58 -29.21 21.22
N GLY A 47 25.37 -29.72 19.99
CA GLY A 47 25.09 -31.15 19.80
C GLY A 47 23.92 -31.57 18.89
N ALA A 48 24.27 -31.98 17.66
CA ALA A 48 23.70 -33.11 16.88
C ALA A 48 22.26 -33.00 16.29
N THR A 49 21.87 -33.58 15.14
CA THR A 49 22.44 -34.30 13.98
C THR A 49 21.25 -34.59 13.05
N ALA A 50 21.35 -34.41 11.72
CA ALA A 50 20.62 -35.24 10.75
C ALA A 50 21.21 -35.11 9.33
N ARG A 51 21.52 -36.26 8.73
CA ARG A 51 22.14 -36.48 7.40
C ARG A 51 21.16 -36.25 6.24
N PRO A 52 21.69 -36.05 5.01
CA PRO A 52 21.30 -36.94 3.91
C PRO A 52 22.51 -37.53 3.14
N GLY A 53 22.29 -38.70 2.55
CA GLY A 53 23.26 -39.50 1.79
C GLY A 53 23.51 -39.00 0.35
N PRO A 54 24.39 -39.70 -0.41
CA PRO A 54 25.28 -39.07 -1.36
C PRO A 54 24.74 -39.09 -2.80
N HIS A 55 24.80 -37.95 -3.47
CA HIS A 55 24.93 -37.91 -4.92
C HIS A 55 26.25 -37.23 -5.28
N VAL A 56 27.13 -38.06 -5.83
CA VAL A 56 28.42 -37.72 -6.40
C VAL A 56 28.22 -36.82 -7.62
N THR A 57 28.65 -35.58 -7.53
CA THR A 57 29.27 -34.87 -8.67
C THR A 57 30.37 -34.00 -8.10
N ASN A 58 31.59 -34.30 -8.54
CA ASN A 58 32.84 -33.77 -8.02
C ASN A 58 33.30 -32.67 -8.99
N PRO A 59 33.39 -31.38 -8.60
CA PRO A 59 34.19 -30.39 -9.30
C PRO A 59 35.46 -30.08 -8.50
N LEU A 60 36.11 -31.12 -7.96
CA LEU A 60 37.51 -31.08 -7.55
C LEU A 60 38.33 -31.75 -8.66
N LEU A 61 38.57 -31.01 -9.75
CA LEU A 61 39.45 -31.47 -10.82
C LEU A 61 39.95 -30.32 -11.71
N VAL A 62 40.47 -29.23 -11.14
CA VAL A 62 41.45 -28.36 -11.82
C VAL A 62 42.43 -27.70 -10.81
N ALA A 63 42.80 -28.39 -9.72
CA ALA A 63 43.68 -27.81 -8.69
C ALA A 63 45.15 -28.26 -8.74
N THR A 64 45.60 -29.03 -9.75
CA THR A 64 46.98 -29.57 -9.72
C THR A 64 47.64 -29.65 -11.09
N ALA A 65 47.69 -28.53 -11.83
CA ALA A 65 48.58 -28.44 -13.00
C ALA A 65 48.85 -27.00 -13.47
N LEU A 66 49.21 -26.05 -12.60
CA LEU A 66 49.97 -24.86 -13.03
C LEU A 66 50.89 -24.45 -11.87
N GLY A 67 52.19 -24.52 -12.14
CA GLY A 67 53.25 -24.31 -11.16
C GLY A 67 53.36 -22.86 -10.70
N GLU A 68 53.96 -22.72 -9.52
CA GLU A 68 54.60 -21.51 -9.03
C GLU A 68 55.69 -21.06 -10.02
N THR A 69 55.38 -20.11 -10.90
CA THR A 69 56.42 -19.32 -11.59
C THR A 69 55.90 -17.90 -11.82
N ASP A 70 56.53 -16.95 -11.14
CA ASP A 70 56.62 -15.50 -11.39
C ASP A 70 55.69 -14.91 -12.48
N ILE A 71 54.55 -14.35 -12.05
CA ILE A 71 53.55 -13.70 -12.94
C ILE A 71 53.65 -12.16 -12.83
N ASP A 72 54.87 -11.63 -12.70
CA ASP A 72 55.10 -10.17 -12.67
C ASP A 72 55.52 -9.59 -14.04
N ALA A 73 55.84 -10.45 -15.03
CA ALA A 73 56.40 -10.02 -16.32
C ALA A 73 55.51 -10.30 -17.56
N GLU A 74 54.55 -11.23 -17.51
CA GLU A 74 53.81 -11.67 -18.72
C GLU A 74 52.59 -10.80 -19.07
N THR A 75 52.03 -10.06 -18.12
CA THR A 75 50.78 -9.30 -18.29
C THR A 75 50.93 -7.96 -19.02
N GLN A 76 52.16 -7.54 -19.36
CA GLN A 76 52.45 -6.28 -20.05
C GLN A 76 52.61 -6.39 -21.58
N THR A 77 52.60 -7.61 -22.16
CA THR A 77 53.09 -7.85 -23.54
C THR A 77 52.00 -8.07 -24.62
N GLY A 78 50.72 -7.83 -24.31
CA GLY A 78 49.62 -8.05 -25.27
C GLY A 78 49.36 -9.53 -25.62
N ARG A 79 49.94 -10.48 -24.88
CA ARG A 79 49.69 -11.91 -25.01
C ARG A 79 48.43 -12.33 -24.23
N TYR A 80 47.78 -13.39 -24.70
CA TYR A 80 46.57 -13.97 -24.10
C TYR A 80 46.85 -14.53 -22.70
N SER A 81 46.01 -14.18 -21.72
CA SER A 81 46.04 -14.67 -20.35
C SER A 81 44.64 -15.12 -19.89
N LEU A 82 44.57 -16.32 -19.29
CA LEU A 82 43.32 -16.85 -18.72
C LEU A 82 42.83 -16.02 -17.53
N LEU A 83 43.75 -15.53 -16.69
CA LEU A 83 43.45 -14.66 -15.55
C LEU A 83 42.79 -13.35 -16.02
N VAL A 84 43.40 -12.69 -17.03
CA VAL A 84 42.84 -11.47 -17.62
C VAL A 84 41.46 -11.74 -18.23
N ARG A 85 41.27 -12.90 -18.87
CA ARG A 85 39.97 -13.27 -19.45
C ARG A 85 38.89 -13.46 -18.37
N GLN A 86 39.24 -14.10 -17.25
CA GLN A 86 38.32 -14.30 -16.13
C GLN A 86 37.97 -12.97 -15.44
N ILE A 87 38.95 -12.10 -15.24
CA ILE A 87 38.73 -10.74 -14.72
C ILE A 87 37.85 -9.93 -15.67
N GLN A 88 38.12 -9.95 -16.99
CA GLN A 88 37.28 -9.30 -18.00
C GLN A 88 35.84 -9.83 -17.99
N LEU A 89 35.63 -11.15 -17.83
CA LEU A 89 34.29 -11.75 -17.71
C LEU A 89 33.56 -11.20 -16.49
N ARG A 90 34.19 -11.20 -15.31
CA ARG A 90 33.57 -10.70 -14.08
C ARG A 90 33.31 -9.19 -14.14
N LEU A 91 34.25 -8.41 -14.65
CA LEU A 91 34.06 -6.97 -14.84
C LEU A 91 32.97 -6.65 -15.87
N ALA A 92 32.80 -7.50 -16.90
CA ALA A 92 31.71 -7.38 -17.86
C ALA A 92 30.35 -7.74 -17.26
N GLU A 93 30.28 -8.80 -16.44
CA GLU A 93 29.08 -9.13 -15.65
C GLU A 93 28.71 -7.99 -14.68
N ILE A 94 29.73 -7.31 -14.16
CA ILE A 94 29.57 -6.13 -13.29
C ILE A 94 29.12 -4.89 -14.07
N GLY A 95 29.31 -4.86 -15.39
CA GLY A 95 28.95 -3.75 -16.26
C GLY A 95 29.99 -2.63 -16.34
N VAL A 96 31.13 -2.77 -15.64
CA VAL A 96 32.24 -1.79 -15.67
C VAL A 96 33.21 -2.03 -16.83
N TYR A 97 33.09 -3.15 -17.54
CA TYR A 97 33.87 -3.47 -18.72
C TYR A 97 32.95 -3.75 -19.93
N GLY A 98 32.93 -2.82 -20.90
CA GLY A 98 32.18 -2.97 -22.16
C GLY A 98 33.02 -3.43 -23.35
N GLY A 99 34.31 -3.73 -23.13
CA GLY A 99 35.26 -4.12 -24.17
C GLY A 99 35.16 -5.59 -24.58
N ARG A 100 35.95 -5.99 -25.59
CA ARG A 100 36.01 -7.38 -26.04
C ARG A 100 36.64 -8.27 -24.96
N ILE A 101 35.96 -9.37 -24.62
CA ILE A 101 36.47 -10.37 -23.68
C ILE A 101 37.45 -11.29 -24.42
N GLY A 102 38.72 -10.87 -24.45
CA GLY A 102 39.77 -11.50 -25.26
C GLY A 102 40.91 -12.13 -24.45
N GLY A 103 40.96 -11.94 -23.14
CA GLY A 103 42.10 -12.35 -22.30
C GLY A 103 43.37 -11.55 -22.53
N VAL A 104 43.30 -10.46 -23.30
CA VAL A 104 44.44 -9.57 -23.56
C VAL A 104 44.24 -8.29 -22.76
N MET A 105 45.30 -7.84 -22.08
CA MET A 105 45.28 -6.60 -21.31
C MET A 105 45.19 -5.40 -22.26
N SER A 106 44.09 -4.65 -22.18
CA SER A 106 43.88 -3.40 -22.93
C SER A 106 43.84 -2.21 -21.98
N ALA A 107 43.95 -0.99 -22.53
CA ALA A 107 43.73 0.24 -21.75
C ALA A 107 42.33 0.26 -21.11
N GLU A 108 41.33 -0.25 -21.82
CA GLU A 108 39.95 -0.41 -21.34
C GLU A 108 39.86 -1.40 -20.16
N THR A 109 40.62 -2.49 -20.23
CA THR A 109 40.68 -3.50 -19.16
C THR A 109 41.35 -2.92 -17.91
N ALA A 110 42.46 -2.20 -18.08
CA ALA A 110 43.15 -1.51 -16.99
C ALA A 110 42.22 -0.52 -16.27
N GLU A 111 41.44 0.25 -17.03
CA GLU A 111 40.55 1.25 -16.45
C GLU A 111 39.33 0.63 -15.74
N ALA A 112 38.79 -0.47 -16.28
CA ALA A 112 37.74 -1.23 -15.62
C ALA A 112 38.23 -1.81 -14.27
N ILE A 113 39.47 -2.31 -14.22
CA ILE A 113 40.10 -2.78 -12.99
C ILE A 113 40.25 -1.64 -11.98
N ARG A 114 40.78 -0.48 -12.40
CA ARG A 114 40.92 0.68 -11.50
C ARG A 114 39.58 1.15 -10.95
N THR A 115 38.54 1.11 -11.77
CA THR A 115 37.18 1.50 -11.38
C THR A 115 36.66 0.57 -10.28
N PHE A 116 36.80 -0.75 -10.45
CA PHE A 116 36.43 -1.71 -9.43
C PHE A 116 37.28 -1.57 -8.15
N GLN A 117 38.60 -1.41 -8.28
CA GLN A 117 39.50 -1.24 -7.13
C GLN A 117 39.17 0.01 -6.31
N ARG A 118 38.92 1.15 -6.96
CA ARG A 118 38.46 2.38 -6.31
C ARG A 118 37.19 2.14 -5.52
N PHE A 119 36.24 1.44 -6.13
CA PHE A 119 34.94 1.19 -5.53
C PHE A 119 35.02 0.20 -4.35
N ALA A 120 35.81 -0.88 -4.49
CA ALA A 120 36.06 -1.88 -3.46
C ALA A 120 37.07 -1.43 -2.38
N ASN A 121 37.53 -0.17 -2.43
CA ASN A 121 38.55 0.40 -1.54
C ASN A 121 39.86 -0.43 -1.48
N LEU A 122 40.25 -0.98 -2.62
CA LEU A 122 41.50 -1.71 -2.84
C LEU A 122 42.59 -0.77 -3.37
N PRO A 123 43.89 -1.14 -3.28
CA PRO A 123 44.96 -0.42 -3.95
C PRO A 123 44.69 -0.27 -5.46
N VAL A 124 44.63 0.97 -5.95
CA VAL A 124 44.28 1.29 -7.33
C VAL A 124 45.53 1.22 -8.22
N ASP A 125 45.92 0.02 -8.63
CA ASP A 125 47.07 -0.20 -9.50
C ASP A 125 46.67 -0.48 -10.97
N GLY A 126 45.41 -0.82 -11.22
CA GLY A 126 44.89 -1.18 -12.54
C GLY A 126 45.44 -2.49 -13.09
N LYS A 127 46.05 -3.33 -12.25
CA LYS A 127 46.72 -4.58 -12.69
C LYS A 127 45.86 -5.80 -12.39
N PRO A 128 45.86 -6.82 -13.27
CA PRO A 128 45.18 -8.07 -13.01
C PRO A 128 45.97 -8.91 -11.99
N SER A 129 45.31 -9.37 -10.93
CA SER A 129 45.89 -10.26 -9.92
C SER A 129 44.89 -11.37 -9.52
N HIS A 130 45.38 -12.46 -8.95
CA HIS A 130 44.53 -13.53 -8.43
C HIS A 130 43.70 -13.05 -7.22
N GLU A 131 44.26 -12.18 -6.39
CA GLU A 131 43.56 -11.54 -5.27
C GLU A 131 42.38 -10.70 -5.76
N LEU A 132 42.56 -9.91 -6.83
CA LEU A 132 41.48 -9.15 -7.46
C LEU A 132 40.38 -10.09 -8.00
N LEU A 133 40.76 -11.19 -8.64
CA LEU A 133 39.80 -12.18 -9.13
C LEU A 133 39.02 -12.84 -7.99
N GLU A 134 39.69 -13.18 -6.88
CA GLU A 134 39.05 -13.76 -5.70
C GLU A 134 38.00 -12.80 -5.11
N VAL A 135 38.36 -11.52 -4.94
CA VAL A 135 37.43 -10.48 -4.48
C VAL A 135 36.25 -10.34 -5.44
N LEU A 136 36.48 -10.30 -6.75
CA LEU A 136 35.43 -10.24 -7.79
C LEU A 136 34.46 -11.43 -7.73
N THR A 137 34.93 -12.60 -7.30
CA THR A 137 34.11 -13.83 -7.18
C THR A 137 33.54 -14.07 -5.79
N SER A 138 33.91 -13.27 -4.81
CA SER A 138 33.46 -13.41 -3.42
C SER A 138 32.06 -12.82 -3.22
N ALA A 139 31.40 -13.18 -2.12
CA ALA A 139 30.15 -12.55 -1.69
C ALA A 139 30.30 -11.02 -1.48
N ALA A 140 31.49 -10.55 -1.10
CA ALA A 140 31.79 -9.13 -1.04
C ALA A 140 31.82 -8.49 -2.44
N GLY A 141 32.37 -9.20 -3.43
CA GLY A 141 32.32 -8.81 -4.84
C GLY A 141 30.90 -8.76 -5.40
N GLU A 142 30.04 -9.73 -5.06
CA GLU A 142 28.62 -9.74 -5.43
C GLU A 142 27.83 -8.58 -4.79
N ALA A 143 28.08 -8.29 -3.50
CA ALA A 143 27.49 -7.13 -2.84
C ALA A 143 27.94 -5.83 -3.51
N GLN A 144 29.22 -5.74 -3.87
CA GLN A 144 29.78 -4.58 -4.54
C GLN A 144 29.23 -4.39 -5.97
N HIS A 145 29.01 -5.49 -6.69
CA HIS A 145 28.31 -5.49 -7.97
C HIS A 145 26.90 -4.91 -7.86
N LEU A 146 26.14 -5.35 -6.86
CA LEU A 146 24.80 -4.84 -6.62
C LEU A 146 24.82 -3.33 -6.34
N LEU A 147 25.77 -2.85 -5.53
CA LEU A 147 25.91 -1.42 -5.24
C LEU A 147 26.23 -0.59 -6.49
N LEU A 148 27.11 -1.06 -7.39
CA LEU A 148 27.39 -0.39 -8.66
C LEU A 148 26.15 -0.32 -9.55
N ARG A 149 25.37 -1.41 -9.63
CA ARG A 149 24.13 -1.44 -10.40
C ARG A 149 23.07 -0.50 -9.82
N LEU A 150 22.97 -0.43 -8.50
CA LEU A 150 22.08 0.49 -7.82
C LEU A 150 22.47 1.94 -8.08
N ASP A 151 23.77 2.26 -8.03
CA ASP A 151 24.27 3.61 -8.32
C ASP A 151 24.00 4.00 -9.77
N GLN A 152 24.29 3.11 -10.73
CA GLN A 152 23.98 3.36 -12.14
C GLN A 152 22.47 3.55 -12.36
N ALA A 153 21.64 2.65 -11.82
CA ALA A 153 20.19 2.77 -11.93
C ALA A 153 19.67 4.08 -11.30
N GLN A 154 20.29 4.52 -10.20
CA GLN A 154 19.96 5.80 -9.57
C GLN A 154 20.36 6.98 -10.46
N GLN A 155 21.54 6.97 -11.06
CA GLN A 155 21.99 8.00 -11.99
C GLN A 155 21.08 8.08 -13.22
N ASP A 156 20.72 6.93 -13.80
CA ASP A 156 19.82 6.83 -14.95
C ASP A 156 18.43 7.41 -14.60
N GLN A 157 17.91 7.10 -13.41
CA GLN A 157 16.64 7.66 -12.93
C GLN A 157 16.70 9.18 -12.74
N ILE A 158 17.81 9.71 -12.20
CA ILE A 158 17.98 11.16 -12.02
C ILE A 158 18.05 11.85 -13.39
N ALA A 159 18.79 11.27 -14.34
CA ALA A 159 18.90 11.80 -15.69
C ALA A 159 17.55 11.79 -16.41
N GLN A 160 16.80 10.68 -16.31
CA GLN A 160 15.46 10.58 -16.87
C GLN A 160 14.50 11.61 -16.25
N ALA A 161 14.44 11.69 -14.93
CA ALA A 161 13.58 12.67 -14.24
C ALA A 161 13.94 14.12 -14.59
N ARG A 162 15.23 14.42 -14.76
CA ARG A 162 15.67 15.73 -15.24
C ARG A 162 15.18 16.01 -16.66
N ASN A 163 15.36 15.06 -17.57
CA ASN A 163 14.87 15.20 -18.95
C ASN A 163 13.34 15.36 -19.00
N ASP A 164 12.58 14.61 -18.19
CA ASP A 164 11.13 14.73 -18.13
C ASP A 164 10.69 16.12 -17.66
N LEU A 165 11.38 16.68 -16.65
CA LEU A 165 11.13 18.04 -16.18
C LEU A 165 11.56 19.10 -17.22
N GLU A 166 12.68 18.91 -17.91
CA GLU A 166 13.14 19.82 -18.97
C GLU A 166 12.18 19.83 -20.17
N GLN A 167 11.62 18.68 -20.54
CA GLN A 167 10.61 18.58 -21.60
C GLN A 167 9.30 19.24 -21.18
N ALA A 168 8.86 19.06 -19.93
CA ALA A 168 7.61 19.61 -19.44
C ALA A 168 7.66 21.12 -19.16
N PHE A 169 8.78 21.62 -18.62
CA PHE A 169 8.91 22.97 -18.08
C PHE A 169 10.03 23.82 -18.72
N GLY A 170 10.82 23.26 -19.64
CA GLY A 170 11.93 23.93 -20.33
C GLY A 170 13.31 23.69 -19.69
N PRO A 171 14.41 24.00 -20.40
CA PRO A 171 15.79 23.66 -19.98
C PRO A 171 16.23 24.40 -18.70
N ASP A 172 15.67 25.59 -18.44
CA ASP A 172 15.98 26.37 -17.25
C ASP A 172 15.02 26.11 -16.09
N TRP A 173 14.23 25.03 -16.12
CA TRP A 173 13.17 24.79 -15.13
C TRP A 173 13.72 24.89 -13.70
N ALA A 174 14.91 24.38 -13.42
CA ALA A 174 15.54 24.44 -12.10
C ALA A 174 15.98 25.87 -11.71
N GLN A 175 16.46 26.67 -12.67
CA GLN A 175 16.82 28.07 -12.43
C GLN A 175 15.59 28.97 -12.32
N GLN A 176 14.57 28.77 -13.15
CA GLN A 176 13.31 29.50 -13.09
C GLN A 176 12.52 29.15 -11.83
N ALA A 177 12.51 27.88 -11.45
CA ALA A 177 11.95 27.39 -10.19
C ALA A 177 12.61 28.08 -8.98
N ARG A 178 13.96 28.10 -8.94
CA ARG A 178 14.72 28.85 -7.92
C ARG A 178 14.53 30.36 -8.02
N ALA A 179 14.45 30.95 -9.22
CA ALA A 179 14.28 32.39 -9.42
C ALA A 179 12.90 32.91 -9.03
N VAL A 180 11.83 32.12 -9.24
CA VAL A 180 10.48 32.42 -8.72
C VAL A 180 10.49 32.49 -7.20
N VAL A 181 11.34 31.71 -6.54
CA VAL A 181 11.52 31.71 -5.07
C VAL A 181 12.47 32.82 -4.61
N VAL A 182 13.58 33.06 -5.32
CA VAL A 182 14.52 34.16 -5.03
C VAL A 182 13.90 35.54 -5.29
N GLY A 183 12.93 35.64 -6.20
CA GLY A 183 12.12 36.83 -6.46
C GLY A 183 10.92 36.95 -5.51
N ALA A 184 10.31 35.82 -5.11
CA ALA A 184 9.37 35.77 -4.00
C ALA A 184 10.15 35.65 -2.69
N LYS A 185 10.99 36.64 -2.36
CA LYS A 185 11.56 36.73 -1.01
C LYS A 185 10.38 36.76 -0.05
N PRO A 186 10.11 35.70 0.74
CA PRO A 186 9.20 35.88 1.83
C PRO A 186 9.86 36.91 2.72
N ASP A 187 9.10 37.89 3.18
CA ASP A 187 9.63 38.88 4.10
C ASP A 187 10.01 38.14 5.38
N LEU A 188 11.31 37.84 5.52
CA LEU A 188 11.88 37.01 6.59
C LEU A 188 11.64 37.65 7.95
N GLU A 189 11.53 38.98 8.02
CA GLU A 189 11.19 39.68 9.25
C GLU A 189 9.69 39.57 9.55
N VAL A 190 8.81 39.56 8.53
CA VAL A 190 7.39 39.24 8.71
C VAL A 190 7.16 37.78 9.07
N LEU A 191 7.94 36.84 8.50
CA LEU A 191 7.87 35.43 8.85
C LEU A 191 8.39 35.19 10.27
N LYS A 192 9.51 35.79 10.66
CA LYS A 192 10.02 35.74 12.05
C LYS A 192 9.09 36.41 13.05
N ALA A 193 8.52 37.57 12.73
CA ALA A 193 7.52 38.21 13.58
C ALA A 193 6.25 37.35 13.72
N ARG A 194 5.85 36.63 12.64
CA ARG A 194 4.81 35.60 12.70
C ARG A 194 5.23 34.39 13.52
N ALA A 195 6.48 33.94 13.43
CA ALA A 195 7.07 32.84 14.19
C ALA A 195 7.01 33.11 15.70
N GLU A 196 7.42 34.30 16.13
CA GLU A 196 7.42 34.72 17.53
C GLU A 196 6.00 34.79 18.10
N SER A 197 5.02 35.27 17.30
CA SER A 197 3.61 35.21 17.64
C SER A 197 3.03 33.78 17.60
N CYS A 198 3.61 32.90 16.77
CA CYS A 198 3.18 31.52 16.55
C CYS A 198 3.22 30.69 17.83
N TYR A 199 4.31 30.83 18.59
CA TYR A 199 4.54 30.05 19.80
C TYR A 199 3.53 30.38 20.91
N GLN A 200 2.87 31.54 20.82
CA GLN A 200 1.82 31.93 21.77
C GLN A 200 0.45 31.34 21.40
N THR A 201 0.12 31.25 20.11
CA THR A 201 -1.11 30.63 19.60
C THR A 201 -0.84 29.85 18.31
N PRO A 202 -0.51 28.56 18.40
CA PRO A 202 -0.07 27.80 17.23
C PRO A 202 -1.25 27.48 16.30
N GLU A 203 -1.22 28.06 15.10
CA GLU A 203 -2.11 27.72 13.99
C GLU A 203 -1.36 26.91 12.91
N PRO A 204 -2.04 26.00 12.17
CA PRO A 204 -1.39 25.14 11.18
C PRO A 204 -0.58 25.91 10.12
N ALA A 205 -1.11 27.02 9.62
CA ALA A 205 -0.44 27.85 8.62
C ALA A 205 0.87 28.46 9.14
N CYS A 206 0.92 28.75 10.44
CA CYS A 206 2.08 29.35 11.07
C CYS A 206 3.17 28.32 11.40
N LEU A 207 2.78 27.15 11.91
CA LEU A 207 3.71 26.03 12.16
C LEU A 207 4.38 25.52 10.88
N ILE A 208 3.71 25.63 9.74
CA ILE A 208 4.25 25.25 8.44
C ILE A 208 5.37 26.19 7.99
N VAL A 209 5.26 27.49 8.26
CA VAL A 209 6.33 28.47 7.97
C VAL A 209 7.58 28.13 8.77
N GLU A 210 7.42 27.80 10.06
CA GLU A 210 8.53 27.36 10.90
C GLU A 210 9.15 26.05 10.40
N ALA A 211 8.31 25.12 9.96
CA ALA A 211 8.78 23.85 9.41
C ALA A 211 9.56 24.06 8.09
N GLU A 212 9.13 24.99 7.24
CA GLU A 212 9.85 25.38 6.02
C GLU A 212 11.23 25.97 6.37
N HIS A 213 11.28 26.92 7.30
CA HIS A 213 12.55 27.53 7.74
C HIS A 213 13.51 26.50 8.36
N ALA A 214 12.98 25.62 9.21
CA ALA A 214 13.76 24.54 9.81
C ALA A 214 14.28 23.57 8.74
N ALA A 215 13.47 23.22 7.74
CA ALA A 215 13.89 22.37 6.63
C ALA A 215 15.00 23.04 5.81
N GLU A 216 14.91 24.34 5.51
CA GLU A 216 15.95 25.08 4.78
C GLU A 216 17.30 25.11 5.53
N SER A 217 17.28 25.12 6.85
CA SER A 217 18.50 25.12 7.68
C SER A 217 19.27 23.78 7.66
N VAL A 218 18.71 22.73 7.06
CA VAL A 218 19.36 21.42 6.96
C VAL A 218 20.51 21.48 5.95
N GLU A 219 21.73 21.24 6.43
CA GLU A 219 22.96 21.32 5.62
C GLU A 219 23.03 20.27 4.51
N LYS A 220 22.57 19.05 4.78
CA LYS A 220 22.61 17.96 3.80
C LYS A 220 21.43 18.05 2.83
N ASP A 221 21.72 18.30 1.56
CA ASP A 221 20.73 18.51 0.50
C ASP A 221 19.65 17.42 0.43
N ASN A 222 20.02 16.14 0.53
CA ASN A 222 19.05 15.04 0.47
C ASN A 222 18.10 15.00 1.67
N LEU A 223 18.59 15.35 2.87
CA LEU A 223 17.76 15.43 4.08
C LEU A 223 16.88 16.68 4.06
N ARG A 224 17.40 17.79 3.51
CA ARG A 224 16.63 19.01 3.28
C ARG A 224 15.48 18.76 2.32
N ASP A 225 15.75 18.17 1.16
CA ASP A 225 14.74 17.84 0.15
C ASP A 225 13.66 16.89 0.70
N TRP A 226 14.04 15.94 1.56
CA TRP A 226 13.10 15.07 2.26
C TRP A 226 12.22 15.84 3.25
N ALA A 227 12.80 16.71 4.08
CA ALA A 227 12.04 17.55 5.01
C ALA A 227 11.09 18.51 4.27
N LEU A 228 11.55 19.12 3.17
CA LEU A 228 10.72 19.98 2.33
C LEU A 228 9.56 19.20 1.68
N SER A 229 9.76 17.93 1.33
CA SER A 229 8.70 17.06 0.81
C SER A 229 7.55 16.85 1.81
N ASP A 230 7.85 16.78 3.10
CA ASP A 230 6.83 16.69 4.15
C ASP A 230 6.12 18.03 4.37
N VAL A 231 6.86 19.15 4.32
CA VAL A 231 6.29 20.52 4.37
C VAL A 231 5.30 20.74 3.22
N ILE A 232 5.67 20.37 2.00
CA ILE A 232 4.83 20.45 0.80
C ILE A 232 3.50 19.70 0.99
N GLN A 233 3.55 18.47 1.51
CA GLN A 233 2.34 17.70 1.76
C GLN A 233 1.46 18.35 2.84
N ALA A 234 2.06 18.92 3.89
CA ALA A 234 1.33 19.64 4.93
C ALA A 234 0.65 20.90 4.36
N GLN A 235 1.38 21.69 3.56
CA GLN A 235 0.86 22.87 2.85
C GLN A 235 -0.32 22.50 1.95
N ALA A 236 -0.20 21.45 1.14
CA ALA A 236 -1.26 21.00 0.27
C ALA A 236 -2.54 20.60 1.03
N ARG A 237 -2.41 19.92 2.19
CA ARG A 237 -3.57 19.51 3.03
C ARG A 237 -4.33 20.69 3.61
N ILE A 238 -3.67 21.80 3.92
CA ILE A 238 -4.32 23.02 4.43
C ILE A 238 -4.73 24.00 3.33
N GLY A 239 -4.64 23.60 2.07
CA GLY A 239 -5.06 24.40 0.93
C GLY A 239 -4.05 25.45 0.46
N GLN A 240 -2.80 25.36 0.90
CA GLN A 240 -1.71 26.24 0.46
C GLN A 240 -1.01 25.64 -0.78
N ALA A 241 -1.77 25.39 -1.84
CA ALA A 241 -1.28 24.74 -3.06
C ALA A 241 -0.16 25.52 -3.74
N ASP A 242 -0.30 26.85 -3.85
CA ASP A 242 0.71 27.69 -4.49
C ASP A 242 2.02 27.70 -3.70
N GLN A 243 1.94 27.72 -2.37
CA GLN A 243 3.13 27.62 -1.51
C GLN A 243 3.78 26.25 -1.68
N ALA A 244 2.99 25.16 -1.66
CA ALA A 244 3.48 23.80 -1.86
C ALA A 244 4.20 23.64 -3.21
N LEU A 245 3.65 24.20 -4.29
CA LEU A 245 4.27 24.21 -5.61
C LEU A 245 5.55 25.05 -5.65
N ARG A 246 5.62 26.16 -4.91
CA ARG A 246 6.86 26.96 -4.77
C ARG A 246 7.95 26.19 -4.01
N VAL A 247 7.61 25.52 -2.92
CA VAL A 247 8.59 24.74 -2.14
C VAL A 247 9.07 23.51 -2.94
N ALA A 248 8.17 22.83 -3.66
CA ALA A 248 8.52 21.72 -4.55
C ALA A 248 9.56 22.09 -5.61
N ARG A 249 9.56 23.35 -6.04
CA ARG A 249 10.48 23.92 -7.02
C ARG A 249 11.90 24.18 -6.47
N VAL A 250 12.09 24.23 -5.15
CA VAL A 250 13.40 24.43 -4.51
C VAL A 250 14.18 23.12 -4.37
N ILE A 251 13.47 21.99 -4.34
CA ILE A 251 14.05 20.64 -4.20
C ILE A 251 15.11 20.41 -5.29
N SER A 252 16.26 19.88 -4.87
CA SER A 252 17.43 19.72 -5.75
C SER A 252 17.40 18.42 -6.55
N ASP A 253 16.87 17.33 -6.00
CA ASP A 253 16.69 16.06 -6.73
C ASP A 253 15.46 16.11 -7.66
N PRO A 254 15.64 16.00 -9.00
CA PRO A 254 14.54 15.96 -9.97
C PRO A 254 13.46 14.93 -9.67
N ARG A 255 13.84 13.75 -9.16
CA ARG A 255 12.88 12.67 -8.84
C ARG A 255 11.95 13.09 -7.70
N SER A 256 12.51 13.78 -6.71
CA SER A 256 11.78 14.31 -5.57
C SER A 256 10.81 15.42 -5.98
N VAL A 257 11.16 16.26 -6.97
CA VAL A 257 10.25 17.27 -7.54
C VAL A 257 9.02 16.60 -8.16
N ILE A 258 9.20 15.60 -9.03
CA ILE A 258 8.09 14.88 -9.67
C ILE A 258 7.22 14.19 -8.61
N ALA A 259 7.85 13.53 -7.62
CA ALA A 259 7.14 12.91 -6.51
C ALA A 259 6.34 13.93 -5.68
N ALA A 260 6.90 15.13 -5.44
CA ALA A 260 6.24 16.21 -4.74
C ALA A 260 5.03 16.73 -5.51
N LEU A 261 5.13 16.94 -6.83
CA LEU A 261 3.99 17.35 -7.68
C LEU A 261 2.82 16.37 -7.60
N SER A 262 3.11 15.06 -7.70
CA SER A 262 2.11 14.00 -7.50
C SER A 262 1.54 14.02 -6.08
N GLY A 263 2.39 14.19 -5.06
CA GLY A 263 2.00 14.28 -3.65
C GLY A 263 1.10 15.48 -3.33
N ILE A 264 1.33 16.64 -3.96
CA ILE A 264 0.49 17.83 -3.87
C ILE A 264 -0.90 17.51 -4.41
N ALA A 265 -0.98 16.97 -5.63
CA ALA A 265 -2.26 16.61 -6.26
C ALA A 265 -3.06 15.62 -5.39
N VAL A 266 -2.43 14.55 -4.90
CA VAL A 266 -3.08 13.58 -4.01
C VAL A 266 -3.57 14.22 -2.71
N SER A 267 -2.77 15.12 -2.11
CA SER A 267 -3.13 15.80 -0.86
C SER A 267 -4.28 16.77 -1.05
N LEU A 268 -4.30 17.53 -2.15
CA LEU A 268 -5.39 18.43 -2.52
C LEU A 268 -6.70 17.66 -2.77
N ALA A 269 -6.62 16.53 -3.48
CA ALA A 269 -7.78 15.69 -3.74
C ALA A 269 -8.41 15.16 -2.44
N ARG A 270 -7.58 14.68 -1.50
CA ARG A 270 -8.03 14.23 -0.17
C ARG A 270 -8.61 15.34 0.70
N ALA A 271 -8.17 16.58 0.49
CA ALA A 271 -8.74 17.76 1.14
C ALA A 271 -10.04 18.25 0.46
N GLY A 272 -10.50 17.59 -0.60
CA GLY A 272 -11.70 17.98 -1.36
C GLY A 272 -11.47 19.14 -2.34
N ARG A 273 -10.22 19.61 -2.52
CA ARG A 273 -9.85 20.70 -3.44
C ARG A 273 -9.58 20.15 -4.84
N VAL A 274 -10.61 19.53 -5.41
CA VAL A 274 -10.52 18.69 -6.62
C VAL A 274 -9.98 19.43 -7.85
N GLU A 275 -10.43 20.65 -8.13
CA GLU A 275 -10.03 21.38 -9.35
C GLU A 275 -8.53 21.69 -9.35
N GLU A 276 -8.01 22.16 -8.21
CA GLU A 276 -6.58 22.42 -8.02
C GLU A 276 -5.78 21.12 -8.05
N ALA A 277 -6.35 20.03 -7.51
CA ALA A 277 -5.74 18.72 -7.55
C ALA A 277 -5.59 18.20 -8.99
N LEU A 278 -6.60 18.40 -9.85
CA LEU A 278 -6.57 18.02 -11.26
C LEU A 278 -5.49 18.83 -12.02
N ALA A 279 -5.46 20.14 -11.82
CA ALA A 279 -4.45 21.02 -12.42
C ALA A 279 -3.02 20.65 -11.96
N ALA A 280 -2.85 20.25 -10.70
CA ALA A 280 -1.56 19.77 -10.20
C ALA A 280 -1.20 18.38 -10.79
N ALA A 281 -2.17 17.46 -10.89
CA ALA A 281 -1.95 16.13 -11.45
C ALA A 281 -1.50 16.19 -12.92
N GLN A 282 -2.10 17.07 -13.72
CA GLN A 282 -1.73 17.27 -15.13
C GLN A 282 -0.32 17.83 -15.32
N GLN A 283 0.24 18.49 -14.30
CA GLN A 283 1.62 18.98 -14.32
C GLN A 283 2.65 17.88 -14.01
N VAL A 284 2.24 16.66 -13.64
CA VAL A 284 3.16 15.56 -13.34
C VAL A 284 3.68 14.95 -14.64
N PRO A 285 5.00 15.05 -14.95
CA PRO A 285 5.54 14.56 -16.21
C PRO A 285 5.54 13.03 -16.30
N ASP A 286 5.94 12.36 -15.21
CA ASP A 286 5.96 10.90 -15.11
C ASP A 286 4.55 10.33 -15.19
N ALA A 287 4.28 9.52 -16.23
CA ALA A 287 2.95 8.98 -16.52
C ALA A 287 2.39 8.13 -15.37
N LYS A 288 3.23 7.32 -14.72
CA LYS A 288 2.80 6.44 -13.62
C LYS A 288 2.38 7.24 -12.38
N LEU A 289 3.16 8.24 -12.01
CA LEU A 289 2.85 9.14 -10.90
C LEU A 289 1.69 10.08 -11.23
N ARG A 290 1.52 10.46 -12.50
CA ARG A 290 0.36 11.20 -13.01
C ARG A 290 -0.92 10.38 -12.89
N ASP A 291 -0.93 9.15 -13.38
CA ASP A 291 -2.07 8.22 -13.27
C ASP A 291 -2.50 8.00 -11.82
N LYS A 292 -1.53 7.82 -10.91
CA LYS A 292 -1.78 7.71 -9.47
C LYS A 292 -2.42 8.98 -8.89
N ALA A 293 -1.96 10.17 -9.32
CA ALA A 293 -2.53 11.44 -8.89
C ALA A 293 -3.95 11.62 -9.45
N LEU A 294 -4.17 11.36 -10.74
CA LEU A 294 -5.48 11.43 -11.39
C LEU A 294 -6.49 10.47 -10.75
N ARG A 295 -6.07 9.26 -10.38
CA ARG A 295 -6.90 8.34 -9.60
C ARG A 295 -7.34 8.95 -8.27
N ALA A 296 -6.42 9.56 -7.51
CA ALA A 296 -6.77 10.21 -6.25
C ALA A 296 -7.73 11.40 -6.46
N VAL A 297 -7.56 12.17 -7.54
CA VAL A 297 -8.49 13.25 -7.93
C VAL A 297 -9.89 12.70 -8.20
N ALA A 298 -10.00 11.64 -9.00
CA ALA A 298 -11.26 10.97 -9.29
C ALA A 298 -11.91 10.38 -8.03
N GLU A 299 -11.14 9.74 -7.14
CA GLU A 299 -11.62 9.28 -5.83
C GLU A 299 -12.17 10.44 -4.98
N GLY A 300 -11.50 11.60 -4.99
CA GLY A 300 -11.98 12.83 -4.34
C GLY A 300 -13.29 13.36 -4.94
N GLN A 301 -13.43 13.32 -6.27
CA GLN A 301 -14.67 13.68 -6.99
C GLN A 301 -15.84 12.75 -6.60
N LEU A 302 -15.59 11.44 -6.53
CA LEU A 302 -16.58 10.46 -6.10
C LEU A 302 -17.02 10.69 -4.64
N ALA A 303 -16.08 10.98 -3.75
CA ALA A 303 -16.37 11.30 -2.36
C ALA A 303 -17.19 12.60 -2.20
N ALA A 304 -17.01 13.55 -3.11
CA ALA A 304 -17.81 14.78 -3.21
C ALA A 304 -19.18 14.58 -3.89
N GLY A 305 -19.53 13.36 -4.31
CA GLY A 305 -20.79 13.07 -5.00
C GLY A 305 -20.84 13.60 -6.44
N ARG A 306 -19.68 13.71 -7.11
CA ARG A 306 -19.54 14.24 -8.48
C ARG A 306 -19.02 13.15 -9.43
N PRO A 307 -19.81 12.11 -9.73
CA PRO A 307 -19.39 10.99 -10.58
C PRO A 307 -19.15 11.39 -12.05
N ASP A 308 -19.80 12.45 -12.51
CA ASP A 308 -19.62 13.08 -13.82
C ASP A 308 -18.20 13.63 -14.01
N PHE A 309 -17.68 14.34 -13.01
CA PHE A 309 -16.29 14.81 -13.04
C PHE A 309 -15.30 13.66 -12.90
N ALA A 310 -15.62 12.66 -12.06
CA ALA A 310 -14.81 11.46 -11.89
C ALA A 310 -14.65 10.69 -13.20
N GLU A 311 -15.73 10.53 -13.98
CA GLU A 311 -15.68 9.87 -15.29
C GLU A 311 -14.70 10.53 -16.26
N VAL A 312 -14.74 11.86 -16.35
CA VAL A 312 -13.80 12.63 -17.18
C VAL A 312 -12.36 12.41 -16.70
N THR A 313 -12.10 12.53 -15.40
CA THR A 313 -10.75 12.32 -14.85
C THR A 313 -10.25 10.89 -15.08
N VAL A 314 -11.12 9.89 -14.95
CA VAL A 314 -10.80 8.47 -15.20
C VAL A 314 -10.42 8.24 -16.66
N SER A 315 -11.00 8.98 -17.61
CA SER A 315 -10.64 8.89 -19.02
C SER A 315 -9.22 9.36 -19.33
N LEU A 316 -8.63 10.18 -18.44
CA LEU A 316 -7.25 10.68 -18.55
C LEU A 316 -6.20 9.70 -18.01
N ILE A 317 -6.62 8.64 -17.30
CA ILE A 317 -5.70 7.64 -16.75
C ILE A 317 -5.30 6.67 -17.87
N GLU A 318 -4.01 6.59 -18.17
CA GLU A 318 -3.51 5.78 -19.30
C GLU A 318 -3.36 4.31 -18.91
N ALA A 319 -2.81 4.03 -17.72
CA ALA A 319 -2.53 2.69 -17.25
C ALA A 319 -3.82 1.89 -16.93
N PRO A 320 -4.10 0.76 -17.61
CA PRO A 320 -5.31 -0.03 -17.38
C PRO A 320 -5.52 -0.50 -15.93
N HIS A 321 -4.42 -0.83 -15.24
CA HIS A 321 -4.45 -1.31 -13.86
C HIS A 321 -4.72 -0.19 -12.84
N GLU A 322 -4.40 1.06 -13.14
CA GLU A 322 -4.79 2.22 -12.32
C GLU A 322 -6.19 2.71 -12.68
N ARG A 323 -6.60 2.59 -13.96
CA ARG A 323 -7.89 3.06 -14.47
C ARG A 323 -9.07 2.18 -14.04
N LEU A 324 -8.92 0.85 -14.10
CA LEU A 324 -10.02 -0.09 -13.83
C LEU A 324 -10.69 0.09 -12.45
N PRO A 325 -9.94 0.16 -11.33
CA PRO A 325 -10.55 0.31 -10.00
C PRO A 325 -11.46 1.55 -9.90
N THR A 326 -11.00 2.67 -10.46
CA THR A 326 -11.69 3.95 -10.37
C THR A 326 -12.87 4.03 -11.34
N LEU A 327 -12.77 3.39 -12.51
CA LEU A 327 -13.89 3.23 -13.43
C LEU A 327 -15.02 2.41 -12.79
N VAL A 328 -14.69 1.30 -12.10
CA VAL A 328 -15.65 0.51 -11.34
C VAL A 328 -16.31 1.33 -10.23
N ALA A 329 -15.52 2.08 -9.46
CA ALA A 329 -16.03 2.95 -8.42
C ALA A 329 -16.96 4.06 -8.97
N THR A 330 -16.64 4.60 -10.14
CA THR A 330 -17.46 5.60 -10.84
C THR A 330 -18.80 5.03 -11.27
N ALA A 331 -18.80 3.82 -11.85
CA ALA A 331 -20.04 3.12 -12.20
C ALA A 331 -20.92 2.84 -10.97
N HIS A 332 -20.33 2.42 -9.85
CA HIS A 332 -21.05 2.26 -8.58
C HIS A 332 -21.63 3.57 -8.05
N ALA A 333 -20.91 4.69 -8.19
CA ALA A 333 -21.42 6.00 -7.80
C ALA A 333 -22.64 6.41 -8.65
N TYR A 334 -22.61 6.18 -9.96
CA TYR A 334 -23.78 6.41 -10.82
C TYR A 334 -24.99 5.56 -10.43
N LEU A 335 -24.79 4.28 -10.09
CA LEU A 335 -25.86 3.43 -9.56
C LEU A 335 -26.49 4.00 -8.28
N ALA A 336 -25.65 4.50 -7.36
CA ALA A 336 -26.14 5.10 -6.12
C ALA A 336 -26.98 6.39 -6.35
N HIS A 337 -26.75 7.08 -7.47
CA HIS A 337 -27.51 8.27 -7.88
C HIS A 337 -28.70 7.95 -8.81
N GLY A 338 -28.93 6.67 -9.13
CA GLY A 338 -30.05 6.24 -9.98
C GLY A 338 -29.80 6.30 -11.48
N TYR A 339 -28.57 6.58 -11.93
CA TYR A 339 -28.20 6.63 -13.34
C TYR A 339 -27.76 5.25 -13.86
N GLY A 340 -28.71 4.31 -13.90
CA GLY A 340 -28.45 2.91 -14.26
C GLY A 340 -27.86 2.71 -15.66
N ASP A 341 -28.34 3.46 -16.66
CA ASP A 341 -27.91 3.31 -18.04
C ASP A 341 -26.44 3.71 -18.24
N VAL A 342 -26.03 4.82 -17.60
CA VAL A 342 -24.63 5.30 -17.63
C VAL A 342 -23.73 4.28 -16.91
N ALA A 343 -24.13 3.82 -15.74
CA ALA A 343 -23.39 2.80 -15.00
C ALA A 343 -23.22 1.50 -15.80
N HIS A 344 -24.27 1.08 -16.54
CA HIS A 344 -24.19 -0.07 -17.42
C HIS A 344 -23.18 0.15 -18.56
N GLY A 345 -23.19 1.33 -19.20
CA GLY A 345 -22.21 1.70 -20.21
C GLY A 345 -20.77 1.63 -19.69
N LEU A 346 -20.50 2.20 -18.52
CA LEU A 346 -19.18 2.16 -17.87
C LEU A 346 -18.78 0.73 -17.46
N ALA A 347 -19.74 -0.12 -17.05
CA ALA A 347 -19.45 -1.51 -16.76
C ALA A 347 -19.00 -2.29 -18.01
N MET A 348 -19.59 -2.01 -19.18
CA MET A 348 -19.16 -2.60 -20.45
C MET A 348 -17.78 -2.08 -20.89
N GLU A 349 -17.47 -0.82 -20.61
CA GLU A 349 -16.12 -0.29 -20.83
C GLU A 349 -15.09 -0.97 -19.91
N ALA A 350 -15.39 -1.07 -18.62
CA ALA A 350 -14.54 -1.73 -17.63
C ALA A 350 -14.28 -3.20 -17.96
N GLU A 351 -15.25 -3.91 -18.54
CA GLU A 351 -15.06 -5.28 -19.04
C GLU A 351 -13.98 -5.37 -20.11
N ARG A 352 -14.06 -4.50 -21.14
CA ARG A 352 -13.05 -4.46 -22.22
C ARG A 352 -11.68 -4.09 -21.66
N LEU A 353 -11.63 -3.17 -20.70
CA LEU A 353 -10.39 -2.78 -20.05
C LEU A 353 -9.79 -3.94 -19.25
N ALA A 354 -10.61 -4.69 -18.49
CA ALA A 354 -10.16 -5.81 -17.69
C ALA A 354 -9.51 -6.92 -18.56
N ASP A 355 -10.02 -7.17 -19.76
CA ASP A 355 -9.43 -8.15 -20.68
C ASP A 355 -8.08 -7.71 -21.27
N SER A 356 -7.75 -6.40 -21.24
CA SER A 356 -6.43 -5.90 -21.65
C SER A 356 -5.34 -6.09 -20.59
N ILE A 357 -5.71 -6.44 -19.34
CA ILE A 357 -4.76 -6.55 -18.23
C ILE A 357 -4.13 -7.96 -18.23
N THR A 358 -2.85 -8.02 -18.59
CA THR A 358 -2.08 -9.28 -18.71
C THR A 358 -1.45 -9.74 -17.41
N ALA A 359 -1.33 -8.86 -16.40
CA ALA A 359 -0.69 -9.18 -15.13
C ALA A 359 -1.53 -10.17 -14.31
N GLU A 360 -0.99 -11.38 -14.10
CA GLU A 360 -1.69 -12.49 -13.43
C GLU A 360 -2.15 -12.14 -12.00
N LEU A 361 -1.31 -11.44 -11.24
CA LEU A 361 -1.63 -11.02 -9.86
C LEU A 361 -2.84 -10.07 -9.80
N PHE A 362 -3.04 -9.24 -10.81
CA PHE A 362 -4.15 -8.29 -10.87
C PHE A 362 -5.44 -8.93 -11.38
N ARG A 363 -5.32 -10.04 -12.12
CA ARG A 363 -6.44 -10.68 -12.84
C ARG A 363 -7.52 -11.21 -11.90
N GLU A 364 -7.15 -11.90 -10.82
CA GLU A 364 -8.16 -12.47 -9.89
C GLU A 364 -8.92 -11.37 -9.14
N TRP A 365 -8.22 -10.33 -8.67
CA TRP A 365 -8.85 -9.19 -8.00
C TRP A 365 -9.79 -8.44 -8.95
N ALA A 366 -9.32 -8.13 -10.17
CA ALA A 366 -10.12 -7.47 -11.19
C ALA A 366 -11.39 -8.25 -11.54
N LEU A 367 -11.29 -9.58 -11.67
CA LEU A 367 -12.46 -10.43 -11.92
C LEU A 367 -13.50 -10.36 -10.80
N GLY A 368 -13.07 -10.28 -9.53
CA GLY A 368 -13.97 -10.14 -8.39
C GLY A 368 -14.72 -8.81 -8.38
N GLU A 369 -14.00 -7.70 -8.53
CA GLU A 369 -14.59 -6.35 -8.60
C GLU A 369 -15.53 -6.21 -9.80
N MET A 370 -15.12 -6.71 -10.97
CA MET A 370 -15.94 -6.69 -12.17
C MET A 370 -17.18 -7.56 -12.04
N ALA A 371 -17.09 -8.73 -11.42
CA ALA A 371 -18.27 -9.57 -11.19
C ALA A 371 -19.28 -8.88 -10.26
N SER A 372 -18.79 -8.18 -9.23
CA SER A 372 -19.60 -7.36 -8.34
C SER A 372 -20.31 -6.23 -9.09
N LEU A 373 -19.60 -5.48 -9.95
CA LEU A 373 -20.17 -4.43 -10.78
C LEU A 373 -21.20 -4.97 -11.79
N MET A 374 -20.88 -6.07 -12.47
CA MET A 374 -21.79 -6.72 -13.41
C MET A 374 -23.08 -7.14 -12.72
N ALA A 375 -22.98 -7.73 -11.53
CA ALA A 375 -24.14 -8.01 -10.72
C ALA A 375 -24.90 -6.72 -10.39
N ALA A 376 -24.22 -5.65 -9.99
CA ALA A 376 -24.82 -4.35 -9.66
C ALA A 376 -25.67 -3.78 -10.82
N VAL A 377 -25.16 -3.80 -12.05
CA VAL A 377 -25.87 -3.27 -13.24
C VAL A 377 -26.92 -4.22 -13.83
N GLY A 378 -27.11 -5.41 -13.25
CA GLY A 378 -28.13 -6.36 -13.70
C GLY A 378 -27.61 -7.58 -14.46
N GLU A 379 -26.36 -7.56 -14.89
CA GLU A 379 -25.67 -8.54 -15.74
C GLU A 379 -25.21 -9.79 -14.97
N GLY A 380 -26.16 -10.51 -14.38
CA GLY A 380 -25.88 -11.70 -13.56
C GLY A 380 -25.17 -12.83 -14.31
N ALA A 381 -25.45 -13.00 -15.61
CA ALA A 381 -24.78 -14.01 -16.43
C ALA A 381 -23.28 -13.71 -16.60
N LYS A 382 -22.93 -12.45 -16.87
CA LYS A 382 -21.54 -11.99 -16.97
C LYS A 382 -20.82 -12.09 -15.63
N ALA A 383 -21.48 -11.69 -14.54
CA ALA A 383 -20.94 -11.84 -13.20
C ALA A 383 -20.54 -13.31 -12.92
N ASN A 384 -21.43 -14.26 -13.22
CA ASN A 384 -21.15 -15.69 -13.05
C ASN A 384 -19.99 -16.18 -13.92
N MET A 385 -19.88 -15.72 -15.17
CA MET A 385 -18.74 -16.05 -16.04
C MET A 385 -17.41 -15.54 -15.46
N MET A 386 -17.39 -14.33 -14.89
CA MET A 386 -16.20 -13.77 -14.26
C MET A 386 -15.81 -14.53 -12.99
N ILE A 387 -16.78 -14.88 -12.12
CA ILE A 387 -16.57 -15.70 -10.93
C ILE A 387 -15.97 -17.07 -11.28
N ALA A 388 -16.44 -17.70 -12.36
CA ALA A 388 -15.93 -19.00 -12.81
C ALA A 388 -14.45 -18.96 -13.23
N ARG A 389 -13.95 -17.80 -13.68
CA ARG A 389 -12.55 -17.59 -14.09
C ARG A 389 -11.60 -17.37 -12.89
N ILE A 390 -12.11 -17.12 -11.68
CA ILE A 390 -11.28 -16.97 -10.48
C ILE A 390 -10.78 -18.35 -10.04
N GLY A 391 -9.47 -18.57 -10.05
CA GLY A 391 -8.86 -19.88 -9.75
C GLY A 391 -8.91 -20.22 -8.26
N SER A 392 -8.57 -19.26 -7.40
CA SER A 392 -8.62 -19.42 -5.94
C SER A 392 -10.04 -19.57 -5.42
N ALA A 393 -10.35 -20.72 -4.81
CA ALA A 393 -11.66 -20.97 -4.18
C ALA A 393 -11.97 -19.97 -3.05
N LYS A 394 -10.96 -19.54 -2.29
CA LYS A 394 -11.11 -18.49 -1.27
C LYS A 394 -11.54 -17.17 -1.91
N ASN A 395 -10.84 -16.72 -2.95
CA ASN A 395 -11.14 -15.45 -3.63
C ASN A 395 -12.50 -15.51 -4.32
N ARG A 396 -12.89 -16.69 -4.85
CA ARG A 396 -14.21 -16.92 -5.43
C ARG A 396 -15.33 -16.78 -4.38
N VAL A 397 -15.16 -17.33 -3.17
CA VAL A 397 -16.15 -17.15 -2.08
C VAL A 397 -16.25 -15.67 -1.68
N GLN A 398 -15.12 -14.98 -1.56
CA GLN A 398 -15.11 -13.55 -1.22
C GLN A 398 -15.92 -12.74 -2.25
N ALA A 399 -15.63 -12.90 -3.54
CA ALA A 399 -16.34 -12.20 -4.60
C ALA A 399 -17.84 -12.55 -4.64
N LEU A 400 -18.21 -13.81 -4.38
CA LEU A 400 -19.62 -14.20 -4.26
C LEU A 400 -20.33 -13.51 -3.08
N CYS A 401 -19.71 -13.38 -1.90
CA CYS A 401 -20.30 -12.62 -0.81
C CYS A 401 -20.47 -11.13 -1.16
N ASP A 402 -19.51 -10.55 -1.86
CA ASP A 402 -19.57 -9.13 -2.26
C ASP A 402 -20.76 -8.91 -3.23
N ILE A 403 -20.98 -9.84 -4.16
CA ILE A 403 -22.18 -9.88 -5.02
C ILE A 403 -23.46 -9.96 -4.18
N VAL A 404 -23.52 -10.82 -3.15
CA VAL A 404 -24.71 -10.92 -2.27
C VAL A 404 -25.08 -9.57 -1.67
N ILE A 405 -24.10 -8.81 -1.17
CA ILE A 405 -24.36 -7.48 -0.61
C ILE A 405 -24.90 -6.50 -1.67
N VAL A 406 -24.35 -6.54 -2.88
CA VAL A 406 -24.78 -5.71 -4.01
C VAL A 406 -26.20 -6.06 -4.47
N GLU A 407 -26.51 -7.35 -4.59
CA GLU A 407 -27.84 -7.83 -4.98
C GLU A 407 -28.90 -7.43 -3.94
N LEU A 408 -28.57 -7.49 -2.65
CA LEU A 408 -29.46 -7.03 -1.57
C LEU A 408 -29.74 -5.54 -1.63
N ARG A 409 -28.71 -4.69 -1.85
CA ARG A 409 -28.90 -3.24 -2.04
C ARG A 409 -29.77 -2.91 -3.24
N SER A 410 -29.77 -3.78 -4.24
CA SER A 410 -30.57 -3.66 -5.45
C SER A 410 -31.97 -4.30 -5.33
N GLY A 411 -32.37 -4.78 -4.15
CA GLY A 411 -33.67 -5.43 -3.93
C GLY A 411 -33.80 -6.83 -4.55
N ARG A 412 -32.70 -7.47 -4.98
CA ARG A 412 -32.70 -8.77 -5.67
C ARG A 412 -32.45 -9.92 -4.70
N GLU A 413 -33.28 -9.99 -3.66
CA GLU A 413 -33.10 -10.90 -2.53
C GLU A 413 -33.09 -12.39 -2.93
N THR A 414 -33.90 -12.80 -3.92
CA THR A 414 -33.91 -14.18 -4.42
C THR A 414 -32.59 -14.56 -5.08
N ARG A 415 -32.00 -13.66 -5.87
CA ARG A 415 -30.68 -13.89 -6.47
C ARG A 415 -29.60 -13.91 -5.41
N ALA A 416 -29.65 -13.00 -4.44
CA ALA A 416 -28.72 -12.96 -3.32
C ALA A 416 -28.66 -14.30 -2.56
N ARG A 417 -29.82 -14.93 -2.33
CA ARG A 417 -29.87 -16.29 -1.74
C ARG A 417 -29.21 -17.35 -2.62
N GLN A 418 -29.51 -17.36 -3.93
CA GLN A 418 -28.90 -18.29 -4.88
C GLN A 418 -27.37 -18.13 -4.93
N THR A 419 -26.89 -16.89 -5.01
CA THR A 419 -25.46 -16.55 -4.99
C THR A 419 -24.81 -17.05 -3.69
N LEU A 420 -25.49 -16.89 -2.55
CA LEU A 420 -24.97 -17.35 -1.26
C LEU A 420 -24.88 -18.89 -1.18
N GLU A 421 -25.82 -19.62 -1.77
CA GLU A 421 -25.74 -21.09 -1.87
C GLU A 421 -24.53 -21.54 -2.70
N ILE A 422 -24.25 -20.83 -3.80
CA ILE A 422 -23.04 -21.08 -4.61
C ILE A 422 -21.78 -20.82 -3.78
N ALA A 423 -21.76 -19.76 -2.98
CA ALA A 423 -20.64 -19.43 -2.08
C ALA A 423 -20.42 -20.53 -1.02
N GLU A 424 -21.48 -21.05 -0.41
CA GLU A 424 -21.40 -22.17 0.53
C GLU A 424 -20.85 -23.44 -0.13
N SER A 425 -21.28 -23.75 -1.35
CA SER A 425 -20.78 -24.90 -2.09
C SER A 425 -19.29 -24.75 -2.43
N THR A 426 -18.86 -23.55 -2.83
CA THR A 426 -17.48 -23.22 -3.17
C THR A 426 -16.56 -23.30 -1.95
N MET A 427 -17.03 -22.85 -0.78
CA MET A 427 -16.26 -22.94 0.47
C MET A 427 -15.87 -24.38 0.82
N LYS A 428 -16.68 -25.39 0.47
CA LYS A 428 -16.37 -26.80 0.73
C LYS A 428 -15.09 -27.27 0.00
N ALA A 429 -14.73 -26.63 -1.11
CA ALA A 429 -13.53 -26.94 -1.88
C ALA A 429 -12.25 -26.29 -1.32
N ILE A 430 -12.36 -25.41 -0.32
CA ILE A 430 -11.19 -24.77 0.30
C ILE A 430 -10.50 -25.77 1.22
N SER A 431 -9.25 -26.14 0.90
CA SER A 431 -8.47 -27.12 1.67
C SER A 431 -7.85 -26.53 2.94
N ARG A 432 -7.33 -25.29 2.87
CA ARG A 432 -6.59 -24.64 3.96
C ARG A 432 -7.53 -24.18 5.09
N PRO A 433 -7.30 -24.58 6.35
CA PRO A 433 -8.18 -24.20 7.47
C PRO A 433 -8.31 -22.69 7.67
N GLU A 434 -7.21 -21.94 7.54
CA GLU A 434 -7.20 -20.48 7.74
C GLU A 434 -8.05 -19.76 6.68
N GLU A 435 -7.91 -20.14 5.42
CA GLU A 435 -8.70 -19.61 4.30
C GLU A 435 -10.19 -19.98 4.46
N ARG A 436 -10.48 -21.18 4.96
CA ARG A 436 -11.86 -21.61 5.25
C ARG A 436 -12.50 -20.81 6.37
N GLN A 437 -11.73 -20.40 7.38
CA GLN A 437 -12.23 -19.53 8.45
C GLN A 437 -12.54 -18.11 7.94
N GLN A 438 -11.72 -17.57 7.05
CA GLN A 438 -11.99 -16.29 6.38
C GLN A 438 -13.28 -16.37 5.53
N ALA A 439 -13.45 -17.45 4.77
CA ALA A 439 -14.68 -17.71 4.01
C ALA A 439 -15.92 -17.82 4.92
N ARG A 440 -15.81 -18.47 6.08
CA ARG A 440 -16.90 -18.52 7.08
C ARG A 440 -17.29 -17.14 7.59
N ALA A 441 -16.31 -16.25 7.85
CA ALA A 441 -16.59 -14.89 8.29
C ALA A 441 -17.42 -14.10 7.24
N CYS A 442 -17.05 -14.26 5.97
CA CYS A 442 -17.74 -13.66 4.82
C CYS A 442 -19.20 -14.16 4.68
N LEU A 443 -19.40 -15.49 4.74
CA LEU A 443 -20.73 -16.10 4.69
C LEU A 443 -21.59 -15.71 5.89
N ALA A 444 -21.01 -15.63 7.09
CA ALA A 444 -21.72 -15.20 8.29
C ALA A 444 -22.27 -13.78 8.13
N ALA A 445 -21.48 -12.86 7.60
CA ALA A 445 -21.92 -11.49 7.30
C ALA A 445 -23.04 -11.46 6.25
N SER A 446 -22.95 -12.30 5.22
CA SER A 446 -23.94 -12.42 4.15
C SER A 446 -25.29 -12.97 4.66
N HIS A 447 -25.29 -14.04 5.46
CA HIS A 447 -26.51 -14.54 6.11
C HIS A 447 -27.11 -13.50 7.07
N ALA A 448 -26.28 -12.77 7.83
CA ALA A 448 -26.77 -11.73 8.72
C ALA A 448 -27.43 -10.57 7.95
N ALA A 449 -26.93 -10.25 6.75
CA ALA A 449 -27.56 -9.26 5.86
C ALA A 449 -28.92 -9.74 5.30
N LEU A 450 -29.07 -11.04 5.07
CA LEU A 450 -30.34 -11.70 4.71
C LEU A 450 -31.28 -11.97 5.90
N MET A 451 -30.91 -11.54 7.11
CA MET A 451 -31.63 -11.82 8.37
C MET A 451 -31.74 -13.32 8.72
N GLU A 452 -30.88 -14.16 8.16
CA GLU A 452 -30.79 -15.59 8.45
C GLU A 452 -29.84 -15.86 9.64
N PHE A 453 -30.17 -15.31 10.81
CA PHE A 453 -29.25 -15.24 11.94
C PHE A 453 -28.79 -16.62 12.45
N ASP A 454 -29.63 -17.66 12.38
CA ASP A 454 -29.22 -19.02 12.76
C ASP A 454 -28.12 -19.58 11.86
N LYS A 455 -28.21 -19.34 10.54
CA LYS A 455 -27.17 -19.72 9.58
C LYS A 455 -25.92 -18.87 9.81
N ALA A 456 -26.07 -17.57 10.06
CA ALA A 456 -24.94 -16.69 10.38
C ALA A 456 -24.18 -17.17 11.63
N LEU A 457 -24.90 -17.53 12.68
CA LEU A 457 -24.32 -18.07 13.92
C LEU A 457 -23.68 -19.45 13.70
N LYS A 458 -24.24 -20.29 12.84
CA LYS A 458 -23.61 -21.56 12.45
C LYS A 458 -22.25 -21.34 11.79
N GLN A 459 -22.14 -20.37 10.88
CA GLN A 459 -20.86 -20.02 10.26
C GLN A 459 -19.88 -19.46 11.30
N ALA A 460 -20.34 -18.58 12.19
CA ALA A 460 -19.52 -18.02 13.27
C ALA A 460 -18.94 -19.12 14.19
N ARG A 461 -19.75 -20.09 14.64
CA ARG A 461 -19.27 -21.22 15.47
C ARG A 461 -18.16 -22.05 14.81
N GLY A 462 -18.03 -22.00 13.49
CA GLY A 462 -16.95 -22.64 12.76
C GLY A 462 -15.64 -21.84 12.71
N ILE A 463 -15.54 -20.69 13.39
CA ILE A 463 -14.33 -19.86 13.39
C ILE A 463 -13.59 -20.08 14.71
N GLU A 464 -12.36 -20.59 14.64
CA GLU A 464 -11.52 -20.92 15.79
C GLU A 464 -10.70 -19.70 16.25
N PHE A 465 -10.30 -18.82 15.33
CA PHE A 465 -9.53 -17.61 15.66
C PHE A 465 -10.32 -16.64 16.55
N GLY A 466 -9.88 -16.46 17.81
CA GLY A 466 -10.64 -15.72 18.84
C GLY A 466 -11.02 -14.28 18.47
N TYR A 467 -10.12 -13.53 17.84
CA TYR A 467 -10.43 -12.17 17.37
C TYR A 467 -11.43 -12.18 16.20
N MET A 468 -11.21 -13.02 15.19
CA MET A 468 -12.09 -13.11 14.01
C MET A 468 -13.49 -13.58 14.40
N HIS A 469 -13.59 -14.57 15.30
CA HIS A 469 -14.83 -15.04 15.88
C HIS A 469 -15.58 -13.90 16.60
N SER A 470 -14.87 -13.17 17.48
CA SER A 470 -15.43 -12.00 18.19
C SER A 470 -15.87 -10.89 17.23
N PHE A 471 -15.10 -10.64 16.16
CA PHE A 471 -15.42 -9.66 15.13
C PHE A 471 -16.71 -10.02 14.41
N VAL A 472 -16.84 -11.27 13.94
CA VAL A 472 -18.05 -11.76 13.25
C VAL A 472 -19.27 -11.74 14.18
N LEU A 473 -19.15 -12.20 15.42
CA LEU A 473 -20.24 -12.14 16.39
C LEU A 473 -20.69 -10.70 16.65
N SER A 474 -19.75 -9.77 16.83
CA SER A 474 -20.09 -8.35 17.01
C SER A 474 -20.90 -7.82 15.82
N ARG A 475 -20.58 -8.26 14.60
CA ARG A 475 -21.27 -7.84 13.38
C ARG A 475 -22.69 -8.42 13.30
N ILE A 476 -22.87 -9.69 13.66
CA ILE A 476 -24.18 -10.35 13.75
C ILE A 476 -25.06 -9.66 14.81
N VAL A 477 -24.52 -9.39 16.00
CA VAL A 477 -25.22 -8.65 17.08
C VAL A 477 -25.76 -7.32 16.56
N LEU A 478 -24.94 -6.54 15.86
CA LEU A 478 -25.37 -5.25 15.32
C LEU A 478 -26.42 -5.40 14.22
N ALA A 479 -26.35 -6.45 13.40
CA ALA A 479 -27.36 -6.74 12.38
C ALA A 479 -28.71 -7.14 13.01
N MET A 480 -28.70 -7.98 14.06
CA MET A 480 -29.89 -8.35 14.82
C MET A 480 -30.56 -7.12 15.44
N ALA A 481 -29.78 -6.25 16.07
CA ALA A 481 -30.29 -5.05 16.72
C ALA A 481 -30.94 -4.05 15.75
N ARG A 482 -30.39 -3.91 14.54
CA ARG A 482 -30.96 -3.07 13.48
C ARG A 482 -32.27 -3.64 12.92
N ASN A 483 -32.45 -4.95 12.96
CA ASN A 483 -33.65 -5.66 12.50
C ASN A 483 -34.60 -6.01 13.66
N HIS A 484 -34.70 -5.13 14.67
CA HIS A 484 -35.63 -5.22 15.79
C HIS A 484 -35.45 -6.44 16.74
N GLN A 485 -34.37 -7.22 16.63
CA GLN A 485 -34.04 -8.33 17.53
C GLN A 485 -33.08 -7.90 18.66
N MET A 486 -33.45 -6.82 19.37
CA MET A 486 -32.58 -6.18 20.38
C MET A 486 -32.33 -7.09 21.59
N VAL A 487 -33.31 -7.90 21.99
CA VAL A 487 -33.20 -8.77 23.17
C VAL A 487 -32.20 -9.91 22.91
N GLU A 488 -32.30 -10.56 21.76
CA GLU A 488 -31.35 -11.59 21.34
C GLU A 488 -29.95 -11.00 21.14
N ALA A 489 -29.85 -9.83 20.52
CA ALA A 489 -28.59 -9.12 20.34
C ALA A 489 -27.87 -8.87 21.69
N LEU A 490 -28.60 -8.44 22.73
CA LEU A 490 -28.07 -8.22 24.08
C LEU A 490 -27.66 -9.49 24.81
N ARG A 491 -28.24 -10.65 24.46
CA ARG A 491 -27.78 -11.95 24.98
C ARG A 491 -26.51 -12.40 24.28
N LEU A 492 -26.47 -12.24 22.95
CA LEU A 492 -25.36 -12.68 22.14
C LEU A 492 -24.09 -11.85 22.38
N VAL A 493 -24.22 -10.55 22.66
CA VAL A 493 -23.04 -9.67 22.84
C VAL A 493 -22.14 -10.09 24.01
N ASP A 494 -22.68 -10.77 25.03
CA ASP A 494 -21.89 -11.30 26.15
C ASP A 494 -20.92 -12.40 25.72
N SER A 495 -21.22 -13.10 24.62
CA SER A 495 -20.37 -14.15 24.05
C SER A 495 -19.18 -13.61 23.22
N VAL A 496 -19.13 -12.29 22.98
CA VAL A 496 -17.99 -11.64 22.32
C VAL A 496 -16.82 -11.61 23.31
N GLN A 497 -15.76 -12.35 23.01
CA GLN A 497 -14.60 -12.51 23.90
C GLN A 497 -13.70 -11.27 23.89
N ASP A 498 -13.46 -10.69 22.72
CA ASP A 498 -12.65 -9.48 22.60
C ASP A 498 -13.33 -8.29 23.31
N MET A 499 -12.64 -7.74 24.32
CA MET A 499 -13.20 -6.71 25.18
C MET A 499 -13.51 -5.41 24.41
N LYS A 500 -12.64 -5.02 23.47
CA LYS A 500 -12.80 -3.77 22.70
C LYS A 500 -14.01 -3.87 21.78
N LEU A 501 -14.15 -4.99 21.07
CA LEU A 501 -15.31 -5.27 20.22
C LEU A 501 -16.60 -5.37 21.02
N ARG A 502 -16.58 -6.01 22.18
CA ARG A 502 -17.75 -6.12 23.06
C ARG A 502 -18.21 -4.75 23.57
N ILE A 503 -17.29 -3.90 24.04
CA ILE A 503 -17.61 -2.53 24.49
C ILE A 503 -18.19 -1.72 23.32
N ASN A 504 -17.53 -1.74 22.15
CA ASN A 504 -18.01 -1.03 20.96
C ASN A 504 -19.41 -1.49 20.53
N ALA A 505 -19.68 -2.80 20.61
CA ALA A 505 -21.00 -3.35 20.34
C ALA A 505 -22.04 -2.81 21.33
N TYR A 506 -21.77 -2.85 22.64
CA TYR A 506 -22.67 -2.29 23.66
C TYR A 506 -22.97 -0.80 23.46
N VAL A 507 -21.95 0.01 23.19
CA VAL A 507 -22.11 1.45 22.89
C VAL A 507 -23.02 1.65 21.68
N THR A 508 -22.84 0.83 20.65
CA THR A 508 -23.64 0.92 19.43
C THR A 508 -25.08 0.44 19.65
N LEU A 509 -25.30 -0.63 20.42
CA LEU A 509 -26.63 -1.10 20.83
C LEU A 509 -27.38 -0.02 21.62
N SER A 510 -26.70 0.68 22.55
CA SER A 510 -27.28 1.82 23.28
C SER A 510 -27.73 2.94 22.34
N ARG A 511 -26.92 3.25 21.31
CA ARG A 511 -27.27 4.27 20.31
C ARG A 511 -28.49 3.85 19.49
N ILE A 512 -28.54 2.61 19.02
CA ILE A 512 -29.68 2.06 18.25
C ILE A 512 -30.95 2.10 19.10
N ALA A 513 -30.88 1.68 20.37
CA ALA A 513 -32.01 1.71 21.29
C ALA A 513 -32.55 3.13 21.53
N ARG A 514 -31.67 4.13 21.67
CA ARG A 514 -32.06 5.55 21.82
C ARG A 514 -32.73 6.12 20.57
N GLN A 515 -32.20 5.81 19.38
CA GLN A 515 -32.80 6.25 18.12
C GLN A 515 -34.21 5.68 17.92
N GLY A 516 -34.42 4.40 18.27
CA GLY A 516 -35.74 3.77 18.26
C GLY A 516 -36.72 4.40 19.26
N ALA A 517 -36.25 4.85 20.43
CA ALA A 517 -37.08 5.57 21.41
C ALA A 517 -37.49 6.97 20.94
N GLY A 518 -36.60 7.69 20.26
CA GLY A 518 -36.84 9.06 19.79
C GLY A 518 -37.83 9.14 18.62
N GLN A 519 -37.82 8.17 17.70
CA GLN A 519 -38.76 8.14 16.56
C GLN A 519 -40.21 7.82 16.98
N GLN A 520 -40.43 7.15 18.12
CA GLN A 520 -41.78 6.90 18.65
C GLN A 520 -42.36 8.07 19.45
N GLY A 521 -41.58 9.11 19.73
CA GLY A 521 -42.00 10.31 20.46
C GLY A 521 -42.58 11.45 19.61
N HIS A 522 -42.62 11.30 18.27
CA HIS A 522 -43.12 12.31 17.34
C HIS A 522 -44.39 11.83 16.64
N VAL A 523 -45.46 11.60 17.41
CA VAL A 523 -46.83 11.58 16.88
C VAL A 523 -47.35 13.01 16.99
N PRO A 524 -47.63 13.73 15.89
CA PRO A 524 -48.25 15.04 15.98
C PRO A 524 -49.67 14.85 16.52
N HIS A 525 -49.92 15.36 17.73
CA HIS A 525 -51.29 15.50 18.22
C HIS A 525 -52.00 16.50 17.29
N ARG A 526 -53.01 16.01 16.56
CA ARG A 526 -54.03 16.85 15.91
C ARG A 526 -54.87 17.57 16.95
#